data_AF-A0A533RDF7-F1
#
_entry.id   AF-A0A533RDF7-F1
#
_cell.length_a   1.000
_cell.length_b   1.000
_cell.length_c   1.000
_cell.angle_alpha   90.00
_cell.angle_beta   90.00
_cell.angle_gamma   90.00
#
_symmetry.space_group_name_H-M   'P 1'
#
loop_
_entity.id
_entity.type
_entity.pdbx_description
1 polymer ?
#
loop_
_entity_poly.entity_id
_entity_poly.type
_entity_poly.pdbx_seq_one_letter_code
_entity_poly.pdbx_strand_id
1 'polypeptide(L)'
;MRARKGRSLQAAQVPAVQRRRQLRQTIVTAPCSAGGLEAALAPYRALLVQVDALCERIGAGFPAEISCRAGCAACCTLQGVLPVEAASLALALRQLPEAAAAALRRQLRAPTADAAHCPLLTDDRCPLYAARPVICRTHGLPLLLEENGGRRVDRCPLNFTGLDTLPGTAVIDLERLNQALVIANRHFLAACFPDGGLPDRIPLQRLADFPFPP
;
A
#
# COMPACT_ATOMS: atom_id res chain seq x y z
N MET A 1 -39.29 -21.90 -47.21
CA MET A 1 -39.13 -21.25 -48.53
C MET A 1 -39.19 -19.74 -48.34
N ARG A 2 -38.21 -19.03 -48.93
CA ARG A 2 -38.23 -17.60 -49.37
C ARG A 2 -38.33 -16.56 -48.24
N ALA A 3 -37.29 -15.82 -47.86
CA ALA A 3 -36.37 -14.92 -48.59
C ALA A 3 -36.97 -13.55 -48.98
N ARG A 4 -36.24 -12.49 -48.54
CA ARG A 4 -36.12 -11.13 -49.12
C ARG A 4 -37.30 -10.17 -48.89
N LYS A 5 -37.16 -8.84 -48.83
CA LYS A 5 -36.06 -7.84 -48.77
C LYS A 5 -36.73 -6.45 -48.71
N GLY A 6 -36.02 -5.45 -48.15
CA GLY A 6 -36.08 -4.03 -48.57
C GLY A 6 -37.21 -3.20 -47.95
N ARG A 7 -37.10 -1.89 -47.70
CA ARG A 7 -36.18 -0.80 -48.11
C ARG A 7 -36.42 0.36 -47.11
N SER A 8 -35.43 0.91 -46.42
CA SER A 8 -34.62 2.12 -46.74
C SER A 8 -35.38 3.45 -46.92
N LEU A 9 -34.99 4.48 -46.14
CA LEU A 9 -34.51 5.84 -46.51
C LEU A 9 -34.76 6.80 -45.31
N GLN A 10 -33.74 7.28 -44.58
CA GLN A 10 -32.96 8.53 -44.75
C GLN A 10 -33.79 9.82 -44.55
N ALA A 11 -33.37 10.89 -43.88
CA ALA A 11 -32.06 11.38 -43.46
C ALA A 11 -32.20 12.47 -42.36
N ALA A 12 -31.14 12.71 -41.59
CA ALA A 12 -30.75 14.06 -41.15
C ALA A 12 -29.24 14.08 -40.83
N GLN A 13 -28.48 14.81 -41.64
CA GLN A 13 -27.05 15.08 -41.49
C GLN A 13 -26.83 16.19 -40.45
N VAL A 14 -25.74 16.13 -39.67
CA VAL A 14 -25.10 17.33 -39.11
C VAL A 14 -23.57 17.14 -39.06
N PRO A 15 -22.76 18.02 -39.69
CA PRO A 15 -21.31 18.03 -39.58
C PRO A 15 -20.81 19.16 -38.65
N ALA A 16 -19.85 18.85 -37.77
CA ALA A 16 -18.93 19.81 -37.15
C ALA A 16 -17.78 19.05 -36.44
N VAL A 17 -17.11 18.15 -37.16
CA VAL A 17 -15.99 17.33 -36.66
C VAL A 17 -14.66 18.11 -36.58
N GLN A 18 -14.68 19.43 -36.82
CA GLN A 18 -13.45 20.23 -36.91
C GLN A 18 -13.59 21.52 -36.13
N ARG A 19 -12.62 21.78 -35.23
CA ARG A 19 -12.42 22.98 -34.40
C ARG A 19 -13.05 22.94 -33.00
N ARG A 20 -12.42 22.17 -32.13
CA ARG A 20 -11.97 22.61 -30.78
C ARG A 20 -10.73 21.81 -30.38
N ARG A 21 -9.68 21.96 -31.20
CA ARG A 21 -8.29 21.82 -30.74
C ARG A 21 -8.06 22.92 -29.70
N GLN A 22 -7.25 22.61 -28.68
CA GLN A 22 -6.70 23.53 -27.66
C GLN A 22 -7.52 23.66 -26.35
N LEU A 23 -7.54 22.58 -25.57
CA LEU A 23 -7.24 22.70 -24.15
C LEU A 23 -5.92 21.98 -23.93
N ARG A 24 -4.93 22.70 -23.40
CA ARG A 24 -3.58 22.22 -23.10
C ARG A 24 -3.66 21.06 -22.11
N GLN A 25 -3.74 19.84 -22.62
CA GLN A 25 -3.43 18.63 -21.90
C GLN A 25 -1.93 18.42 -21.98
N THR A 26 -1.19 19.05 -21.07
CA THR A 26 0.12 18.51 -20.69
C THR A 26 -0.14 17.46 -19.63
N ILE A 27 -0.74 16.34 -20.06
CA ILE A 27 -0.78 15.12 -19.25
C ILE A 27 0.52 14.41 -19.60
N VAL A 28 1.51 14.50 -18.71
CA VAL A 28 2.69 13.64 -18.81
C VAL A 28 2.21 12.22 -18.48
N THR A 29 1.89 11.49 -19.53
CA THR A 29 1.57 10.06 -19.51
C THR A 29 2.86 9.27 -19.47
N ALA A 30 3.20 8.69 -18.32
CA ALA A 30 4.13 7.57 -18.27
C ALA A 30 3.33 6.32 -17.88
N PRO A 31 2.96 5.43 -18.81
CA PRO A 31 2.59 4.06 -18.44
C PRO A 31 3.81 3.42 -17.75
N CYS A 32 3.60 2.53 -16.77
CA CYS A 32 4.71 1.73 -16.25
C CYS A 32 5.45 1.08 -17.44
N SER A 33 6.78 1.13 -17.44
CA SER A 33 7.60 0.56 -18.51
C SER A 33 7.37 -0.96 -18.68
N ALA A 34 8.03 -1.56 -19.68
CA ALA A 34 7.79 -2.92 -20.15
C ALA A 34 7.54 -3.93 -19.01
N GLY A 35 6.31 -4.44 -18.90
CA GLY A 35 5.86 -5.37 -17.85
C GLY A 35 4.65 -4.88 -17.03
N GLY A 36 4.34 -3.58 -17.08
CA GLY A 36 3.15 -3.01 -16.44
C GLY A 36 3.25 -2.95 -14.91
N LEU A 37 2.15 -2.50 -14.27
CA LEU A 37 2.07 -2.30 -12.82
C LEU A 37 2.37 -3.57 -12.01
N GLU A 38 1.99 -4.73 -12.53
CA GLU A 38 2.23 -6.02 -11.89
C GLU A 38 3.73 -6.33 -11.77
N ALA A 39 4.48 -6.18 -12.85
CA ALA A 39 5.93 -6.37 -12.85
C ALA A 39 6.62 -5.36 -11.93
N ALA A 40 6.18 -4.10 -11.94
CA ALA A 40 6.73 -3.04 -11.09
C ALA A 40 6.52 -3.31 -9.58
N LEU A 41 5.44 -4.02 -9.21
CA LEU A 41 5.14 -4.39 -7.82
C LEU A 41 5.76 -5.73 -7.41
N ALA A 42 6.26 -6.54 -8.36
CA ALA A 42 6.73 -7.90 -8.08
C ALA A 42 7.84 -7.96 -7.00
N PRO A 43 8.87 -7.09 -7.00
CA PRO A 43 9.89 -7.10 -5.95
C PRO A 43 9.32 -6.80 -4.56
N TYR A 44 8.37 -5.86 -4.47
CA TYR A 44 7.71 -5.53 -3.22
C TYR A 44 6.85 -6.68 -2.71
N ARG A 45 6.09 -7.35 -3.59
CA ARG A 45 5.28 -8.52 -3.22
C ARG A 45 6.15 -9.68 -2.77
N ALA A 46 7.27 -9.93 -3.43
CA ALA A 46 8.24 -10.94 -2.99
C ALA A 46 8.80 -10.61 -1.60
N LEU A 47 9.11 -9.34 -1.32
CA LEU A 47 9.51 -8.89 0.02
C LEU A 47 8.41 -9.14 1.05
N LEU A 48 7.14 -8.83 0.74
CA LEU A 48 6.01 -9.11 1.65
C LEU A 48 5.91 -10.59 2.00
N VAL A 49 6.06 -11.49 1.02
CA VAL A 49 6.06 -12.95 1.26
C VAL A 49 7.17 -13.36 2.21
N GLN A 50 8.39 -12.81 2.04
CA GLN A 50 9.51 -13.10 2.93
C GLN A 50 9.28 -12.56 4.35
N VAL A 51 8.73 -11.34 4.47
CA VAL A 51 8.39 -10.72 5.75
C VAL A 51 7.31 -11.50 6.46
N ASP A 52 6.25 -11.91 5.75
CA ASP A 52 5.16 -12.71 6.33
C ASP A 52 5.68 -14.06 6.83
N ALA A 53 6.47 -14.77 6.02
CA ALA A 53 7.08 -16.03 6.45
C ALA A 53 7.98 -15.86 7.68
N LEU A 54 8.71 -14.74 7.79
CA LEU A 54 9.50 -14.44 8.98
C LEU A 54 8.59 -14.18 10.20
N CYS A 55 7.58 -13.33 10.05
CA CYS A 55 6.64 -13.02 11.12
C CYS A 55 5.88 -14.26 11.61
N GLU A 56 5.47 -15.14 10.70
CA GLU A 56 4.80 -16.41 11.00
C GLU A 56 5.72 -17.37 11.77
N ARG A 57 6.99 -17.50 11.37
CA ARG A 57 7.96 -18.32 12.10
C ARG A 57 8.19 -17.80 13.53
N ILE A 58 8.32 -16.49 13.70
CA ILE A 58 8.45 -15.88 15.03
C ILE A 58 7.17 -16.10 15.84
N GLY A 59 6.01 -15.87 15.22
CA GLY A 59 4.69 -16.11 15.80
C GLY A 59 4.52 -17.53 16.33
N ALA A 60 4.87 -18.52 15.51
CA ALA A 60 4.78 -19.93 15.87
C ALA A 60 5.76 -20.35 16.97
N GLY A 61 6.89 -19.67 17.11
CA GLY A 61 7.86 -19.91 18.18
C GLY A 61 7.46 -19.31 19.53
N PHE A 62 6.57 -18.31 19.53
CA PHE A 62 6.19 -17.53 20.72
C PHE A 62 4.67 -17.29 20.81
N PRO A 63 3.83 -18.35 20.73
CA PRO A 63 2.37 -18.19 20.64
C PRO A 63 1.74 -17.69 21.95
N ALA A 64 2.36 -17.95 23.11
CA ALA A 64 1.86 -17.49 24.40
C ALA A 64 2.30 -16.05 24.71
N GLU A 65 3.30 -15.56 23.99
CA GLU A 65 3.96 -14.29 24.24
C GLU A 65 3.60 -13.22 23.21
N ILE A 66 2.80 -13.53 22.18
CA ILE A 66 2.36 -12.55 21.18
C ILE A 66 0.86 -12.30 21.33
N SER A 67 0.51 -11.09 21.75
CA SER A 67 -0.87 -10.61 21.92
C SER A 67 -1.45 -9.98 20.65
N CYS A 68 -0.59 -9.58 19.70
CA CYS A 68 -0.95 -8.86 18.49
C CYS A 68 -1.80 -9.72 17.53
N ARG A 69 -2.91 -9.15 17.04
CA ARG A 69 -3.85 -9.77 16.10
C ARG A 69 -4.63 -8.68 15.35
N ALA A 70 -5.36 -9.04 14.30
CA ALA A 70 -6.30 -8.12 13.65
C ALA A 70 -7.29 -7.56 14.70
N GLY A 71 -7.39 -6.24 14.80
CA GLY A 71 -8.14 -5.56 15.88
C GLY A 71 -7.27 -5.04 17.03
N CYS A 72 -5.97 -5.35 17.08
CA CYS A 72 -5.03 -4.71 18.01
C CYS A 72 -4.61 -3.35 17.44
N ALA A 73 -5.18 -2.25 17.96
CA ALA A 73 -4.99 -0.90 17.42
C ALA A 73 -4.22 0.07 18.33
N ALA A 74 -3.88 -0.34 19.56
CA ALA A 74 -3.29 0.56 20.58
C ALA A 74 -2.00 1.28 20.15
N CYS A 75 -1.22 0.70 19.24
CA CYS A 75 0.02 1.27 18.70
C CYS A 75 -0.08 1.61 17.20
N CYS A 76 -1.28 1.57 16.61
CA CYS A 76 -1.46 1.75 15.19
C CYS A 76 -1.54 3.25 14.85
N THR A 77 -0.38 3.87 14.67
CA THR A 77 -0.23 5.33 14.48
C THR A 77 0.36 5.70 13.11
N LEU A 78 0.51 4.74 12.20
CA LEU A 78 1.11 4.96 10.89
C LEU A 78 0.39 6.07 10.11
N GLN A 79 1.13 7.08 9.67
CA GLN A 79 0.58 8.22 8.91
C GLN A 79 1.02 8.25 7.44
N GLY A 80 2.13 7.59 7.09
CA GLY A 80 2.64 7.61 5.72
C GLY A 80 3.63 6.49 5.40
N VAL A 81 3.68 6.12 4.13
CA VAL A 81 4.38 4.94 3.62
C VAL A 81 5.17 5.26 2.36
N LEU A 82 6.08 4.38 1.94
CA LEU A 82 6.78 4.59 0.68
C LEU A 82 5.81 4.49 -0.52
N PRO A 83 6.13 5.14 -1.66
CA PRO A 83 5.32 5.08 -2.89
C PRO A 83 4.88 3.67 -3.32
N VAL A 84 5.77 2.67 -3.24
CA VAL A 84 5.41 1.29 -3.61
C VAL A 84 4.35 0.68 -2.69
N GLU A 85 4.41 0.98 -1.39
CA GLU A 85 3.43 0.53 -0.41
C GLU A 85 2.10 1.26 -0.59
N ALA A 86 2.15 2.57 -0.90
CA ALA A 86 0.98 3.36 -1.22
C ALA A 86 0.25 2.86 -2.47
N ALA A 87 1.00 2.51 -3.52
CA ALA A 87 0.44 1.88 -4.71
C ALA A 87 -0.25 0.54 -4.37
N SER A 88 0.40 -0.30 -3.56
CA SER A 88 -0.19 -1.57 -3.13
C SER A 88 -1.46 -1.39 -2.30
N LEU A 89 -1.48 -0.43 -1.37
CA LEU A 89 -2.66 -0.09 -0.57
C LEU A 89 -3.78 0.50 -1.41
N ALA A 90 -3.46 1.38 -2.36
CA ALA A 90 -4.45 2.00 -3.21
C ALA A 90 -5.07 0.99 -4.20
N LEU A 91 -4.33 -0.05 -4.63
CA LEU A 91 -4.90 -1.19 -5.35
C LEU A 91 -5.87 -1.99 -4.48
N ALA A 92 -5.48 -2.29 -3.24
CA ALA A 92 -6.35 -2.99 -2.31
C ALA A 92 -7.65 -2.21 -2.03
N LEU A 93 -7.56 -0.88 -1.89
CA LEU A 93 -8.72 0.00 -1.76
C LEU A 93 -9.66 -0.08 -2.98
N ARG A 94 -9.12 -0.20 -4.19
CA ARG A 94 -9.93 -0.36 -5.42
C ARG A 94 -10.61 -1.73 -5.51
N GLN A 95 -10.12 -2.73 -4.79
CA GLN A 95 -10.67 -4.10 -4.76
C GLN A 95 -11.71 -4.30 -3.64
N LEU A 96 -11.86 -3.34 -2.73
CA LEU A 96 -12.91 -3.40 -1.72
C LEU A 96 -14.31 -3.31 -2.34
N PRO A 97 -15.34 -3.88 -1.70
CA PRO A 97 -16.74 -3.61 -2.06
C PRO A 97 -17.02 -2.11 -2.10
N GLU A 98 -17.79 -1.64 -3.09
CA GLU A 98 -17.95 -0.19 -3.33
C GLU A 98 -18.43 0.59 -2.09
N ALA A 99 -19.34 0.02 -1.29
CA ALA A 99 -19.78 0.64 -0.05
C ALA A 99 -18.63 0.84 0.96
N ALA A 100 -17.75 -0.16 1.12
CA ALA A 100 -16.59 -0.07 2.01
C ALA A 100 -15.51 0.87 1.44
N ALA A 101 -15.27 0.82 0.14
CA ALA A 101 -14.35 1.72 -0.54
C ALA A 101 -14.79 3.19 -0.41
N ALA A 102 -16.08 3.47 -0.62
CA ALA A 102 -16.66 4.80 -0.47
C ALA A 102 -16.58 5.32 0.97
N ALA A 103 -16.85 4.47 1.96
CA ALA A 103 -16.71 4.80 3.38
C ALA A 103 -15.25 5.15 3.73
N LEU A 104 -14.30 4.31 3.34
CA LEU A 104 -12.88 4.54 3.60
C LEU A 104 -12.35 5.79 2.87
N ARG A 105 -12.74 6.02 1.61
CA ARG A 105 -12.40 7.26 0.88
C ARG A 105 -12.92 8.51 1.60
N ARG A 106 -14.13 8.47 2.15
CA ARG A 106 -14.71 9.58 2.92
C ARG A 106 -13.92 9.83 4.21
N GLN A 107 -13.56 8.76 4.92
CA GLN A 107 -12.74 8.82 6.12
C GLN A 107 -11.36 9.45 5.83
N LEU A 108 -10.68 9.01 4.77
CA LEU A 108 -9.36 9.53 4.40
C LEU A 108 -9.37 11.03 4.01
N ARG A 109 -10.51 11.54 3.51
CA ARG A 109 -10.69 12.96 3.16
C ARG A 109 -11.20 13.82 4.31
N ALA A 110 -11.71 13.21 5.38
CA ALA A 110 -12.20 13.96 6.53
C ALA A 110 -11.03 14.62 7.26
N PRO A 111 -11.18 15.87 7.75
CA PRO A 111 -10.21 16.47 8.66
C PRO A 111 -10.04 15.55 9.87
N THR A 112 -8.83 15.06 10.12
CA THR A 112 -8.57 14.19 11.27
C THR A 112 -8.60 15.05 12.53
N ALA A 113 -9.66 14.92 13.33
CA ALA A 113 -9.74 15.58 14.64
C ALA A 113 -8.68 15.05 15.63
N ASP A 114 -8.18 13.83 15.38
CA ASP A 114 -7.17 13.17 16.18
C ASP A 114 -6.12 12.51 15.28
N ALA A 115 -4.95 13.15 15.16
CA ALA A 115 -3.82 12.65 14.38
C ALA A 115 -3.06 11.51 15.09
N ALA A 116 -3.50 11.10 16.28
CA ALA A 116 -2.84 10.05 17.06
C ALA A 116 -2.99 8.66 16.44
N HIS A 117 -4.07 8.40 15.70
CA HIS A 117 -4.42 7.07 15.19
C HIS A 117 -4.23 6.96 13.67
N CYS A 118 -3.98 5.74 13.20
CA CYS A 118 -3.86 5.44 11.78
C CYS A 118 -5.19 5.74 11.06
N PRO A 119 -5.18 6.54 9.98
CA PRO A 119 -6.39 6.94 9.27
C PRO A 119 -7.05 5.80 8.48
N LEU A 120 -6.46 4.60 8.46
CA LEU A 120 -7.06 3.40 7.85
C LEU A 120 -7.88 2.56 8.82
N LEU A 121 -7.93 2.92 10.12
CA LEU A 121 -8.70 2.17 11.10
C LEU A 121 -10.19 2.53 11.06
N THR A 122 -11.03 1.51 11.11
CA THR A 122 -12.47 1.60 11.34
C THR A 122 -12.80 0.54 12.38
N ASP A 123 -13.31 0.95 13.55
CA ASP A 123 -13.58 0.06 14.70
C ASP A 123 -12.36 -0.83 15.05
N ASP A 124 -11.19 -0.19 15.22
CA ASP A 124 -9.89 -0.84 15.49
C ASP A 124 -9.41 -1.85 14.43
N ARG A 125 -10.09 -1.93 13.29
CA ARG A 125 -9.76 -2.83 12.18
C ARG A 125 -9.38 -2.03 10.95
N CYS A 126 -8.33 -2.49 10.26
CA CYS A 126 -7.95 -1.94 8.97
C CYS A 126 -8.68 -2.71 7.85
N PRO A 127 -9.53 -2.07 7.02
CA PRO A 127 -10.16 -2.73 5.87
C PRO A 127 -9.12 -3.25 4.85
N LEU A 128 -7.90 -2.71 4.88
CA LEU A 128 -6.79 -3.08 4.01
C LEU A 128 -5.77 -4.00 4.70
N TYR A 129 -6.15 -4.69 5.79
CA TYR A 129 -5.22 -5.46 6.61
C TYR A 129 -4.38 -6.49 5.82
N ALA A 130 -4.97 -7.14 4.82
CA ALA A 130 -4.24 -8.09 3.97
C ALA A 130 -3.13 -7.44 3.14
N ALA A 131 -3.29 -6.16 2.76
CA ALA A 131 -2.33 -5.37 1.99
C ALA A 131 -1.45 -4.47 2.89
N ARG A 132 -1.40 -4.76 4.20
CA ARG A 132 -0.68 -3.94 5.18
C ARG A 132 0.82 -3.76 4.80
N PRO A 133 1.37 -2.54 4.97
CA PRO A 133 2.80 -2.22 4.75
C PRO A 133 3.76 -3.10 5.55
N VAL A 134 5.05 -3.06 5.20
CA VAL A 134 6.10 -3.82 5.90
C VAL A 134 6.11 -3.49 7.39
N ILE A 135 6.08 -2.21 7.74
CA ILE A 135 6.07 -1.77 9.14
C ILE A 135 4.85 -2.33 9.89
N CYS A 136 3.68 -2.39 9.27
CA CYS A 136 2.48 -2.96 9.91
C CYS A 136 2.53 -4.48 10.09
N ARG A 137 3.43 -5.18 9.41
CA ARG A 137 3.64 -6.64 9.56
C ARG A 137 4.59 -6.93 10.69
N THR A 138 5.65 -6.14 10.79
CA THR A 138 6.73 -6.35 11.76
C THR A 138 6.50 -5.61 13.07
N HIS A 139 5.63 -4.58 13.09
CA HIS A 139 5.35 -3.82 14.28
C HIS A 139 4.81 -4.72 15.41
N GLY A 140 5.47 -4.61 16.56
CA GLY A 140 5.19 -5.40 17.76
C GLY A 140 5.99 -6.70 17.87
N LEU A 141 6.66 -7.15 16.81
CA LEU A 141 7.72 -8.16 16.91
C LEU A 141 9.05 -7.52 17.36
N PRO A 142 10.04 -8.30 17.82
CA PRO A 142 11.32 -7.77 18.23
C PRO A 142 12.11 -7.23 17.02
N LEU A 143 12.43 -5.94 17.05
CA LEU A 143 13.18 -5.24 16.01
C LEU A 143 14.56 -4.86 16.55
N LEU A 144 15.62 -5.25 15.86
CA LEU A 144 16.97 -4.77 16.12
C LEU A 144 17.15 -3.39 15.49
N LEU A 145 17.52 -2.40 16.30
CA LEU A 145 17.84 -1.05 15.89
C LEU A 145 19.31 -0.76 16.18
N GLU A 146 19.94 -0.01 15.28
CA GLU A 146 21.26 0.58 15.49
C GLU A 146 21.09 2.08 15.77
N GLU A 147 21.51 2.53 16.95
CA GLU A 147 21.45 3.94 17.35
C GLU A 147 22.74 4.34 18.08
N ASN A 148 23.33 5.48 17.71
CA ASN A 148 24.53 6.04 18.36
C ASN A 148 25.70 5.05 18.49
N GLY A 149 25.86 4.13 17.52
CA GLY A 149 26.89 3.09 17.55
C GLY A 149 26.59 1.89 18.46
N GLY A 150 25.42 1.85 19.09
CA GLY A 150 24.92 0.72 19.89
C GLY A 150 23.79 -0.03 19.18
N ARG A 151 23.55 -1.27 19.62
CA ARG A 151 22.44 -2.11 19.17
C ARG A 151 21.42 -2.28 20.29
N ARG A 152 20.14 -2.06 20.00
CA ARG A 152 19.04 -2.36 20.93
C ARG A 152 17.93 -3.14 20.24
N VAL A 153 17.14 -3.86 21.03
CA VAL A 153 15.93 -4.53 20.56
C VAL A 153 14.71 -3.81 21.10
N ASP A 154 13.89 -3.25 20.21
CA ASP A 154 12.57 -2.70 20.53
C ASP A 154 11.48 -3.74 20.27
N ARG A 155 10.39 -3.68 21.04
CA ARG A 155 9.24 -4.59 20.90
C ARG A 155 8.00 -3.98 21.53
N CYS A 156 6.82 -4.49 21.17
CA CYS A 156 5.58 -4.07 21.81
C CYS A 156 5.61 -4.40 23.31
N PRO A 157 5.19 -3.50 24.22
CA PRO A 157 5.14 -3.77 25.66
C PRO A 157 4.14 -4.87 26.05
N LEU A 158 3.24 -5.25 25.15
CA LEU A 158 2.24 -6.31 25.34
C LEU A 158 2.70 -7.67 24.79
N ASN A 159 3.85 -7.72 24.10
CA ASN A 159 4.41 -8.94 23.55
C ASN A 159 5.72 -9.28 24.27
N PHE A 160 6.06 -10.57 24.32
CA PHE A 160 7.28 -11.09 24.94
C PHE A 160 7.43 -10.70 26.41
N THR A 161 6.29 -10.53 27.10
CA THR A 161 6.24 -10.25 28.53
C THR A 161 6.74 -11.45 29.31
N GLY A 162 7.67 -11.25 30.25
CA GLY A 162 8.25 -12.34 31.05
C GLY A 162 9.44 -13.05 30.40
N LEU A 163 9.96 -12.53 29.27
CA LEU A 163 11.18 -13.03 28.64
C LEU A 163 12.35 -12.07 28.81
N ASP A 164 13.36 -12.49 29.57
CA ASP A 164 14.61 -11.73 29.81
C ASP A 164 15.51 -11.71 28.57
N THR A 165 15.49 -12.78 27.76
CA THR A 165 16.29 -12.91 26.54
C THR A 165 15.46 -13.44 25.38
N LEU A 166 15.85 -13.05 24.16
CA LEU A 166 15.24 -13.53 22.92
C LEU A 166 16.33 -14.18 22.06
N PRO A 167 16.04 -15.32 21.41
CA PRO A 167 16.97 -15.89 20.45
C PRO A 167 17.11 -14.93 19.26
N GLY A 168 18.31 -14.81 18.70
CA GLY A 168 18.56 -13.92 17.57
C GLY A 168 17.69 -14.22 16.33
N THR A 169 17.22 -15.46 16.19
CA THR A 169 16.28 -15.87 15.14
C THR A 169 14.87 -15.27 15.29
N ALA A 170 14.54 -14.75 16.47
CA ALA A 170 13.29 -14.06 16.77
C ALA A 170 13.38 -12.54 16.61
N VAL A 171 14.56 -12.02 16.24
CA VAL A 171 14.81 -10.59 16.11
C VAL A 171 14.93 -10.22 14.64
N ILE A 172 14.14 -9.23 14.21
CA ILE A 172 14.14 -8.71 12.84
C ILE A 172 15.15 -7.57 12.76
N ASP A 173 16.14 -7.70 11.87
CA ASP A 173 17.07 -6.61 11.56
C ASP A 173 16.34 -5.51 10.76
N LEU A 174 16.07 -4.39 11.44
CA LEU A 174 15.28 -3.31 10.88
C LEU A 174 16.01 -2.58 9.75
N GLU A 175 17.34 -2.43 9.85
CA GLU A 175 18.15 -1.76 8.84
C GLU A 175 18.16 -2.58 7.54
N ARG A 176 18.41 -3.89 7.65
CA ARG A 176 18.35 -4.80 6.49
C ARG A 176 16.97 -4.83 5.85
N LEU A 177 15.91 -4.82 6.67
CA LEU A 177 14.53 -4.78 6.17
C LEU A 177 14.22 -3.47 5.44
N ASN A 178 14.62 -2.33 6.00
CA ASN A 178 14.46 -1.01 5.39
C ASN A 178 15.22 -0.92 4.07
N GLN A 179 16.44 -1.44 3.99
CA GLN A 179 17.22 -1.48 2.75
C GLN A 179 16.51 -2.28 1.65
N ALA A 180 15.98 -3.47 1.98
CA ALA A 180 15.22 -4.27 1.04
C ALA A 180 13.96 -3.54 0.54
N LEU A 181 13.23 -2.88 1.44
CA LEU A 181 12.06 -2.08 1.10
C LEU A 181 12.40 -0.87 0.20
N VAL A 182 13.50 -0.17 0.49
CA VAL A 182 13.97 0.94 -0.34
C VAL A 182 14.36 0.47 -1.74
N ILE A 183 15.00 -0.70 -1.88
CA ILE A 183 15.32 -1.28 -3.18
C ILE A 183 14.04 -1.57 -3.98
N ALA A 184 13.05 -2.22 -3.36
CA ALA A 184 11.77 -2.47 -4.00
C ALA A 184 11.05 -1.17 -4.41
N ASN A 185 11.11 -0.14 -3.56
CA ASN A 185 10.54 1.17 -3.86
C ASN A 185 11.24 1.86 -5.04
N ARG A 186 12.57 1.82 -5.09
CA ARG A 186 13.33 2.39 -6.22
C ARG A 186 13.00 1.69 -7.53
N HIS A 187 12.88 0.37 -7.52
CA HIS A 187 12.45 -0.39 -8.70
C HIS A 187 11.07 0.07 -9.19
N PHE A 188 10.09 0.17 -8.28
CA PHE A 188 8.75 0.63 -8.61
C PHE A 188 8.74 2.06 -9.18
N LEU A 189 9.47 2.99 -8.55
CA LEU A 189 9.58 4.37 -9.04
C LEU A 189 10.25 4.44 -10.41
N ALA A 190 11.33 3.71 -10.64
CA ALA A 190 11.99 3.67 -11.95
C ALA A 190 11.08 3.10 -13.05
N ALA A 191 10.21 2.14 -12.71
CA ALA A 191 9.29 1.53 -13.65
C ALA A 191 8.08 2.42 -13.98
N CYS A 192 7.45 3.04 -12.97
CA CYS A 192 6.16 3.72 -13.12
C CYS A 192 6.21 5.24 -13.02
N PHE A 193 7.31 5.81 -12.51
CA PHE A 193 7.53 7.24 -12.32
C PHE A 193 8.97 7.63 -12.74
N PRO A 194 9.39 7.34 -13.99
CA PRO A 194 10.77 7.53 -14.44
C PRO A 194 11.22 9.00 -14.39
N ASP A 195 10.27 9.93 -14.58
CA ASP A 195 10.52 11.37 -14.51
C ASP A 195 10.41 11.92 -13.06
N GLY A 196 10.24 11.03 -12.07
CA GLY A 196 10.01 11.38 -10.67
C GLY A 196 8.59 11.91 -10.41
N GLY A 197 8.42 12.64 -9.31
CA GLY A 197 7.18 13.38 -9.01
C GLY A 197 6.37 12.87 -7.81
N LEU A 198 6.83 11.82 -7.11
CA LEU A 198 6.24 11.40 -5.83
C LEU A 198 7.13 11.82 -4.66
N PRO A 199 6.55 12.21 -3.51
CA PRO A 199 7.33 12.45 -2.30
C PRO A 199 7.86 11.12 -1.72
N ASP A 200 8.90 11.23 -0.89
CA ASP A 200 9.54 10.06 -0.26
C ASP A 200 8.57 9.21 0.56
N ARG A 201 7.61 9.86 1.21
CA ARG A 201 6.47 9.21 1.88
C ARG A 201 5.15 9.79 1.39
N ILE A 202 4.24 8.91 1.04
CA ILE A 202 2.85 9.22 0.72
C ILE A 202 2.05 9.21 2.03
N PRO A 203 1.41 10.32 2.41
CA PRO A 203 0.45 10.34 3.51
C PRO A 203 -0.71 9.39 3.21
N LEU A 204 -1.16 8.59 4.19
CA LEU A 204 -2.23 7.62 4.00
C LEU A 204 -3.56 8.29 3.58
N GLN A 205 -3.79 9.53 4.00
CA GLN A 205 -4.93 10.36 3.60
C GLN A 205 -4.99 10.58 2.08
N ARG A 206 -3.85 10.49 1.38
CA ARG A 206 -3.74 10.66 -0.08
C ARG A 206 -3.87 9.36 -0.86
N LEU A 207 -4.07 8.21 -0.22
CA LEU A 207 -4.16 6.91 -0.90
C LEU A 207 -5.26 6.85 -1.97
N ALA A 208 -6.41 7.47 -1.70
CA ALA A 208 -7.53 7.49 -2.64
C ALA A 208 -7.19 8.20 -3.96
N ASP A 209 -6.22 9.12 -3.92
CA ASP A 209 -5.79 9.95 -5.04
C ASP A 209 -4.41 9.50 -5.56
N PHE A 210 -3.95 8.29 -5.20
CA PHE A 210 -2.67 7.79 -5.68
C PHE A 210 -2.67 7.74 -7.22
N PRO A 211 -1.68 8.37 -7.88
CA PRO A 211 -1.65 8.48 -9.33
C PRO A 211 -1.25 7.13 -9.91
N PHE A 212 -2.22 6.29 -10.25
CA PHE A 212 -1.91 5.10 -11.02
C PHE A 212 -1.62 5.50 -12.46
N PRO A 213 -0.52 4.98 -13.06
CA PRO A 213 -0.34 5.09 -14.49
C PRO A 213 -1.53 4.38 -15.18
N PRO A 214 -2.03 4.96 -16.29
CA PRO A 214 -3.19 4.44 -17.02
C PRO A 214 -2.96 3.03 -17.59
#